data_AF-A0A8R2NW48-F1
#
_entry.id   AF-A0A8R2NW48-F1
#
_cell.length_a   1.000
_cell.length_b   1.000
_cell.length_c   1.000
_cell.angle_alpha   90.00
_cell.angle_beta   90.00
_cell.angle_gamma   90.00
#
_symmetry.space_group_name_H-M   'P 1'
#
loop_
_entity.id
_entity.type
_entity.pdbx_description
1 polymer ?
#
loop_
_entity_poly.entity_id
_entity_poly.type
_entity_poly.pdbx_seq_one_letter_code
_entity_poly.pdbx_strand_id
1 'polypeptide(L)'
;MNCGNDTENDMFGNYVSDDNMQNIDNPEYTELQNVVNSIFTISPCKTSSVNQPVNGIVLEPSYDETIYLSLKEKSEVKDLLEEWKMGYLLQTCVAECVDVEALKYINSKQIAQLLHKYPLGKRIKFEHYVKQWRKNSIHKDVRNESTSRKRSISISSISSTSSPSTSSEPIQSFLLHDILTKSVQGALITDYYRTNKNLNETCRNLLVDLIVSSLIDKQMSMSICLADRIATEIIGTFTTELKEVYFIRDLTNKCPKGKLYSKYFNKIRSLRSHGLVSQLPKDNKNVEKQTRVCAELDSEITVEDDAEVATLLSSLKHEDLSWPDIEVIWKKTTGYRLQHLKATHFSAVDIQKTWPQYTKPLGYKLIDIDFKRLYGKNVSDLLTTFDASYNKLFQIYNERIKDVNSKKLLEELKNDINASESSKHCVIIYLMHALFLPTSKKSSIDSDGKKCLIKFSIKDSQNSFIMVSNTAIGMEEMLKLRKSNNNPIQPCLLIVGTILNPTQILVYFDDVKYKFFSIIKALDICFKIFHVFNIEYPLESQNVWLFIQRYFYDVKLKFDKPCPLVYQIISELK
;
A
#
# COMPACT_ATOMS: atom_id res chain seq x y z
N MET A 1 68.48 13.45 15.15
CA MET A 1 68.94 14.18 16.36
C MET A 1 67.85 15.21 16.65
N ASN A 2 66.83 14.84 17.44
CA ASN A 2 66.68 15.11 18.91
C ASN A 2 66.70 16.62 19.20
N CYS A 3 65.72 17.28 19.81
CA CYS A 3 64.61 16.97 20.74
C CYS A 3 63.44 17.95 20.44
N GLY A 4 62.15 17.78 20.80
CA GLY A 4 61.53 17.14 21.96
C GLY A 4 61.06 18.22 22.96
N ASN A 5 59.74 18.38 23.13
CA ASN A 5 58.99 18.54 24.39
C ASN A 5 57.63 19.27 24.23
N ASP A 6 56.56 18.48 24.24
CA ASP A 6 55.42 18.48 25.18
C ASP A 6 55.04 19.78 25.90
N THR A 7 53.74 20.10 25.88
CA THR A 7 52.87 20.07 27.08
C THR A 7 51.39 20.26 26.73
N GLU A 8 50.60 19.25 27.11
CA GLU A 8 49.14 19.31 27.28
C GLU A 8 48.75 20.02 28.60
N ASN A 9 47.45 20.34 28.66
CA ASN A 9 46.57 20.52 29.83
C ASN A 9 46.14 21.92 30.26
N ASP A 10 44.88 22.20 29.91
CA ASP A 10 43.73 22.30 30.83
C ASP A 10 43.74 23.40 31.91
N MET A 11 42.78 24.34 31.83
CA MET A 11 41.68 24.45 32.80
C MET A 11 40.87 25.76 32.67
N PHE A 12 39.56 25.55 32.56
CA PHE A 12 38.42 26.32 33.11
C PHE A 12 38.65 27.67 33.81
N GLY A 13 37.79 28.63 33.44
CA GLY A 13 37.20 29.59 34.39
C GLY A 13 36.99 30.99 33.84
N ASN A 14 35.75 31.35 33.46
CA ASN A 14 34.92 32.23 34.32
C ASN A 14 33.67 32.75 33.60
N TYR A 15 32.58 32.66 34.37
CA TYR A 15 31.29 33.32 34.22
C TYR A 15 31.43 34.84 34.05
N VAL A 16 30.65 35.41 33.12
CA VAL A 16 30.03 36.73 33.30
C VAL A 16 28.61 36.67 32.70
N SER A 17 27.65 36.93 33.57
CA SER A 17 26.23 37.14 33.29
C SER A 17 26.03 38.42 32.46
N ASP A 18 25.08 38.42 31.53
CA ASP A 18 24.33 39.64 31.23
C ASP A 18 22.93 39.28 30.73
N ASP A 19 21.96 39.57 31.60
CA ASP A 19 20.55 39.70 31.29
C ASP A 19 20.37 40.89 30.33
N ASN A 20 19.79 40.65 29.15
CA ASN A 20 19.00 41.67 28.46
C ASN A 20 17.91 41.00 27.64
N MET A 21 16.78 40.81 28.33
CA MET A 21 15.51 40.32 27.81
C MET A 21 14.83 41.45 27.03
N GLN A 22 14.78 41.33 25.70
CA GLN A 22 13.77 42.01 24.88
C GLN A 22 12.76 40.98 24.40
N ASN A 23 11.57 41.03 24.99
CA ASN A 23 10.40 40.26 24.60
C ASN A 23 9.99 40.60 23.17
N ILE A 24 9.99 39.61 22.29
CA ILE A 24 9.20 39.62 21.06
C ILE A 24 8.15 38.52 21.25
N ASP A 25 6.92 38.95 21.53
CA ASP A 25 5.74 38.09 21.64
C ASP A 25 5.51 37.33 20.33
N ASN A 26 5.58 36.00 20.38
CA ASN A 26 5.23 35.13 19.27
C ASN A 26 3.95 34.33 19.62
N PRO A 27 2.80 34.59 18.99
CA PRO A 27 1.49 34.07 19.42
C PRO A 27 1.27 32.56 19.18
N GLU A 28 2.20 31.84 18.54
CA GLU A 28 2.07 30.40 18.29
C GLU A 28 2.45 29.49 19.48
N TYR A 29 3.07 30.02 20.54
CA TYR A 29 3.51 29.21 21.69
C TYR A 29 2.49 29.12 22.84
N THR A 30 1.48 30.00 22.87
CA THR A 30 0.49 30.06 23.97
C THR A 30 -0.68 29.09 23.76
N GLU A 31 -0.95 28.64 22.53
CA GLU A 31 -2.01 27.66 22.26
C GLU A 31 -1.63 26.22 22.61
N LEU A 32 -0.35 25.87 22.59
CA LEU A 32 0.11 24.51 22.90
C LEU A 32 0.11 24.20 24.40
N GLN A 33 0.26 25.20 25.26
CA GLN A 33 0.22 25.00 26.72
C GLN A 33 -1.21 24.82 27.25
N ASN A 34 -2.22 25.39 26.58
CA ASN A 34 -3.61 25.34 27.02
C ASN A 34 -4.33 24.03 26.66
N VAL A 35 -3.86 23.29 25.65
CA VAL A 35 -4.42 21.98 25.26
C VAL A 35 -3.95 20.85 26.19
N VAL A 36 -2.79 21.00 26.84
CA VAL A 36 -2.22 19.97 27.73
C VAL A 36 -2.89 19.96 29.11
N ASN A 37 -3.41 21.10 29.59
CA ASN A 37 -4.05 21.20 30.89
C ASN A 37 -5.52 20.74 30.93
N SER A 38 -6.16 20.47 29.78
CA SER A 38 -7.56 20.01 29.72
C SER A 38 -7.73 18.49 29.71
N ILE A 39 -6.65 17.70 29.75
CA ILE A 39 -6.70 16.24 29.62
C ILE A 39 -6.51 15.49 30.96
N PHE A 40 -6.18 16.18 32.05
CA PHE A 40 -6.02 15.55 33.38
C PHE A 40 -6.92 16.19 34.45
N THR A 41 -8.22 15.87 34.43
CA THR A 41 -9.07 15.92 35.63
C THR A 41 -10.17 14.84 35.54
N ILE A 42 -9.93 13.68 36.14
CA ILE A 42 -11.01 12.74 36.51
C ILE A 42 -10.95 12.59 38.03
N SER A 43 -11.92 13.18 38.72
CA SER A 43 -12.19 12.95 40.15
C SER A 43 -13.22 11.82 40.31
N PRO A 44 -13.11 10.96 41.33
CA PRO A 44 -14.02 9.84 41.54
C PRO A 44 -15.27 10.28 42.32
N CYS A 45 -16.45 9.82 41.91
CA CYS A 45 -17.69 10.05 42.67
C CYS A 45 -18.34 8.76 43.15
N LYS A 46 -18.83 8.85 44.40
CA LYS A 46 -19.19 7.79 45.33
C LYS A 46 -20.61 7.27 45.12
N THR A 47 -20.82 6.07 45.65
CA THR A 47 -22.07 5.37 45.93
C THR A 47 -23.03 6.17 46.85
N SER A 48 -24.34 6.07 46.58
CA SER A 48 -25.37 6.10 47.64
C SER A 48 -26.72 5.54 47.15
N SER A 49 -27.25 4.62 47.95
CA SER A 49 -28.57 4.00 47.99
C SER A 49 -29.74 4.97 48.20
N VAL A 50 -30.98 4.55 47.89
CA VAL A 50 -32.14 4.48 48.82
C VAL A 50 -33.39 3.95 48.08
N ASN A 51 -34.04 2.94 48.69
CA ASN A 51 -35.37 2.36 48.38
C ASN A 51 -36.49 3.28 48.95
N GLN A 52 -37.71 3.41 48.41
CA GLN A 52 -38.92 2.54 48.52
C GLN A 52 -40.19 3.46 48.31
N PRO A 53 -41.47 3.02 48.33
CA PRO A 53 -42.23 2.17 47.39
C PRO A 53 -43.60 2.77 46.92
N VAL A 54 -44.36 2.00 46.12
CA VAL A 54 -45.82 1.68 46.24
C VAL A 54 -46.70 1.86 44.97
N ASN A 55 -47.34 0.72 44.63
CA ASN A 55 -48.58 0.45 43.89
C ASN A 55 -48.63 0.41 42.36
N GLY A 56 -48.91 -0.79 41.84
CA GLY A 56 -49.45 -1.00 40.50
C GLY A 56 -49.42 -2.46 40.04
N ILE A 57 -50.44 -3.24 40.42
CA ILE A 57 -51.08 -4.35 39.69
C ILE A 57 -50.14 -5.43 39.09
N VAL A 58 -50.13 -6.60 39.72
CA VAL A 58 -49.59 -7.85 39.15
C VAL A 58 -50.50 -8.32 38.03
N LEU A 59 -50.03 -8.24 36.79
CA LEU A 59 -50.50 -9.05 35.66
C LEU A 59 -49.41 -10.09 35.41
N GLU A 60 -49.73 -11.37 35.61
CA GLU A 60 -48.90 -12.47 35.12
C GLU A 60 -48.76 -12.35 33.59
N PRO A 61 -47.53 -12.37 33.03
CA PRO A 61 -47.37 -12.49 31.59
C PRO A 61 -47.68 -13.93 31.19
N SER A 62 -48.64 -14.10 30.28
CA SER A 62 -48.84 -15.35 29.57
C SER A 62 -47.53 -15.77 28.90
N TYR A 63 -47.06 -16.98 29.20
CA TYR A 63 -45.91 -17.59 28.54
C TYR A 63 -46.19 -17.69 27.03
N ASP A 64 -45.55 -16.84 26.24
CA ASP A 64 -45.59 -16.89 24.79
C ASP A 64 -44.62 -17.98 24.31
N GLU A 65 -45.16 -19.14 23.93
CA GLU A 65 -44.40 -20.30 23.42
C GLU A 65 -43.63 -20.02 22.12
N THR A 66 -43.79 -18.83 21.51
CA THR A 66 -43.19 -18.48 20.21
C THR A 66 -41.73 -18.01 20.26
N ILE A 67 -41.14 -17.81 21.43
CA ILE A 67 -39.76 -17.29 21.56
C ILE A 67 -38.70 -18.41 21.59
N TYR A 68 -39.09 -19.65 21.92
CA TYR A 68 -38.17 -20.77 22.12
C TYR A 68 -38.33 -21.83 21.04
N LEU A 69 -37.21 -22.51 20.70
CA LEU A 69 -37.24 -23.67 19.82
C LEU A 69 -38.19 -24.75 20.36
N SER A 70 -39.03 -25.28 19.47
CA SER A 70 -39.90 -26.43 19.72
C SER A 70 -39.08 -27.69 20.06
N LEU A 71 -39.73 -28.69 20.67
CA LEU A 71 -39.09 -29.97 20.95
C LEU A 71 -38.57 -30.67 19.69
N LYS A 72 -39.26 -30.48 18.56
CA LYS A 72 -38.87 -31.01 17.26
C LYS A 72 -37.59 -30.33 16.74
N GLU A 73 -37.54 -29.00 16.73
CA GLU A 73 -36.36 -28.25 16.27
C GLU A 73 -35.14 -28.52 17.15
N LYS A 74 -35.33 -28.66 18.46
CA LYS A 74 -34.26 -29.05 19.39
C LYS A 74 -33.70 -30.44 19.06
N SER A 75 -34.55 -31.39 18.70
CA SER A 75 -34.12 -32.74 18.29
C SER A 75 -33.34 -32.71 16.98
N GLU A 76 -33.83 -31.98 15.97
CA GLU A 76 -33.18 -31.90 14.66
C GLU A 76 -31.79 -31.25 14.72
N VAL A 77 -31.65 -30.18 15.52
CA VAL A 77 -30.36 -29.54 15.77
C VAL A 77 -29.43 -30.48 16.53
N LYS A 78 -29.94 -31.21 17.53
CA LYS A 78 -29.15 -32.19 18.29
C LYS A 78 -28.58 -33.27 17.39
N ASP A 79 -29.41 -33.90 16.57
CA ASP A 79 -28.99 -34.98 15.67
C ASP A 79 -27.91 -34.50 14.70
N LEU A 80 -28.07 -33.29 14.15
CA LEU A 80 -27.09 -32.68 13.24
C LEU A 80 -25.75 -32.37 13.92
N LEU A 81 -25.79 -31.86 15.15
CA LEU A 81 -24.57 -31.57 15.92
C LEU A 81 -23.87 -32.86 16.38
N GLU A 82 -24.62 -33.92 16.68
CA GLU A 82 -24.06 -35.24 17.00
C GLU A 82 -23.37 -35.86 15.77
N GLU A 83 -23.94 -35.73 14.58
CA GLU A 83 -23.30 -36.14 13.31
C GLU A 83 -21.93 -35.46 13.12
N TRP A 84 -21.82 -34.17 13.45
CA TRP A 84 -20.58 -33.40 13.34
C TRP A 84 -19.58 -33.65 14.48
N LYS A 85 -19.92 -34.55 15.43
CA LYS A 85 -19.19 -34.79 16.69
C LYS A 85 -19.03 -33.52 17.52
N MET A 86 -20.07 -32.69 17.51
CA MET A 86 -20.16 -31.38 18.16
C MET A 86 -21.41 -31.21 19.05
N GLY A 87 -22.01 -32.31 19.53
CA GLY A 87 -23.21 -32.27 20.38
C GLY A 87 -23.11 -31.40 21.63
N TYR A 88 -21.90 -31.14 22.14
CA TYR A 88 -21.65 -30.21 23.25
C TYR A 88 -22.05 -28.74 22.94
N LEU A 89 -22.28 -28.39 21.67
CA LEU A 89 -22.76 -27.07 21.26
C LEU A 89 -24.28 -26.92 21.30
N LEU A 90 -25.03 -27.99 21.58
CA LEU A 90 -26.49 -27.98 21.57
C LEU A 90 -27.06 -26.90 22.47
N GLN A 91 -26.57 -26.80 23.71
CA GLN A 91 -27.10 -25.82 24.65
C GLN A 91 -26.81 -24.37 24.23
N THR A 92 -25.70 -24.14 23.53
CA THR A 92 -25.39 -22.82 22.96
C THR A 92 -26.30 -22.50 21.78
N CYS A 93 -26.63 -23.47 20.92
CA CYS A 93 -27.55 -23.25 19.81
C CYS A 93 -28.98 -23.02 20.30
N VAL A 94 -29.43 -23.79 21.30
CA VAL A 94 -30.78 -23.66 21.87
C VAL A 94 -30.95 -22.34 22.64
N ALA A 95 -29.94 -21.90 23.39
CA ALA A 95 -30.00 -20.63 24.13
C ALA A 95 -30.11 -19.41 23.21
N GLU A 96 -29.59 -19.51 21.99
CA GLU A 96 -29.60 -18.44 20.98
C GLU A 96 -30.64 -18.70 19.88
N CYS A 97 -31.59 -19.61 20.12
CA CYS A 97 -32.68 -19.99 19.19
C CYS A 97 -32.21 -20.33 17.76
N VAL A 98 -31.09 -21.06 17.65
CA VAL A 98 -30.53 -21.52 16.37
C VAL A 98 -31.11 -22.90 16.00
N ASP A 99 -32.09 -22.92 15.11
CA ASP A 99 -32.62 -24.12 14.47
C ASP A 99 -31.85 -24.52 13.20
N VAL A 100 -32.26 -25.62 12.56
CA VAL A 100 -31.65 -26.11 11.31
C VAL A 100 -31.83 -25.10 10.16
N GLU A 101 -32.91 -24.32 10.15
CA GLU A 101 -33.15 -23.29 9.14
C GLU A 101 -32.20 -22.10 9.30
N ALA A 102 -32.00 -21.60 10.52
CA ALA A 102 -31.00 -20.59 10.86
C ALA A 102 -29.59 -21.05 10.48
N LEU A 103 -29.25 -22.33 10.70
CA LEU A 103 -27.98 -22.91 10.25
C LEU A 103 -27.83 -22.91 8.72
N LYS A 104 -28.90 -22.85 7.93
CA LYS A 104 -28.85 -22.70 6.46
C LYS A 104 -28.35 -21.31 6.04
N TYR A 105 -28.60 -20.28 6.84
CA TYR A 105 -28.29 -18.89 6.48
C TYR A 105 -27.16 -18.25 7.30
N ILE A 106 -26.75 -18.86 8.43
CA ILE A 106 -25.71 -18.31 9.32
C ILE A 106 -24.40 -18.01 8.58
N ASN A 107 -23.81 -16.83 8.78
CA ASN A 107 -22.53 -16.42 8.18
C ASN A 107 -21.36 -16.47 9.18
N SER A 108 -20.12 -16.35 8.70
CA SER A 108 -18.91 -16.48 9.54
C SER A 108 -18.87 -15.52 10.73
N LYS A 109 -19.41 -14.30 10.58
CA LYS A 109 -19.48 -13.30 11.66
C LYS A 109 -20.48 -13.73 12.74
N GLN A 110 -21.63 -14.24 12.32
CA GLN A 110 -22.66 -14.77 13.23
C GLN A 110 -22.19 -16.05 13.94
N ILE A 111 -21.44 -16.93 13.26
CA ILE A 111 -20.80 -18.10 13.91
C ILE A 111 -19.81 -17.64 14.98
N ALA A 112 -19.02 -16.59 14.71
CA ALA A 112 -18.09 -16.04 15.69
C ALA A 112 -18.80 -15.43 16.91
N GLN A 113 -20.00 -14.87 16.72
CA GLN A 113 -20.85 -14.37 17.80
C GLN A 113 -21.51 -15.52 18.59
N LEU A 114 -22.12 -16.48 17.90
CA LEU A 114 -22.75 -17.67 18.51
C LEU A 114 -21.75 -18.45 19.38
N LEU A 115 -20.51 -18.60 18.89
CA LEU A 115 -19.47 -19.40 19.54
C LEU A 115 -18.39 -18.55 20.24
N HIS A 116 -18.72 -17.32 20.65
CA HIS A 116 -17.76 -16.39 21.26
C HIS A 116 -17.11 -16.93 22.55
N LYS A 117 -17.79 -17.84 23.27
CA LYS A 117 -17.27 -18.51 24.48
C LYS A 117 -16.35 -19.70 24.19
N TYR A 118 -16.24 -20.12 22.93
CA TYR A 118 -15.45 -21.28 22.53
C TYR A 118 -14.13 -20.88 21.84
N PRO A 119 -13.05 -21.67 21.96
CA PRO A 119 -11.78 -21.41 21.28
C PRO A 119 -11.91 -21.35 19.75
N LEU A 120 -11.03 -20.58 19.11
CA LEU A 120 -11.04 -20.35 17.65
C LEU A 120 -11.12 -21.67 16.84
N GLY A 121 -10.38 -22.71 17.25
CA GLY A 121 -10.40 -24.00 16.56
C GLY A 121 -11.77 -24.69 16.53
N LYS A 122 -12.62 -24.47 17.55
CA LYS A 122 -14.00 -24.99 17.55
C LYS A 122 -14.89 -24.20 16.58
N ARG A 123 -14.68 -22.89 16.48
CA ARG A 123 -15.40 -22.02 15.54
C ARG A 123 -15.09 -22.39 14.09
N ILE A 124 -13.82 -22.61 13.77
CA ILE A 124 -13.37 -23.04 12.44
C ILE A 124 -13.99 -24.38 12.06
N LYS A 125 -13.98 -25.37 12.97
CA LYS A 125 -14.56 -26.69 12.70
C LYS A 125 -16.08 -26.62 12.52
N PHE A 126 -16.79 -25.85 13.35
CA PHE A 126 -18.23 -25.65 13.20
C PHE A 126 -18.57 -25.01 11.86
N GLU A 127 -17.86 -23.94 11.48
CA GLU A 127 -18.03 -23.28 10.18
C GLU A 127 -17.73 -24.21 9.00
N HIS A 128 -16.73 -25.08 9.13
CA HIS A 128 -16.42 -26.09 8.13
C HIS A 128 -17.58 -27.08 7.93
N TYR A 129 -18.14 -27.61 9.01
CA TYR A 129 -19.25 -28.57 8.93
C TYR A 129 -20.54 -27.94 8.40
N VAL A 130 -20.88 -26.72 8.81
CA VAL A 130 -22.02 -25.97 8.25
C VAL A 130 -21.87 -25.81 6.72
N LYS A 131 -20.66 -25.49 6.24
CA LYS A 131 -20.39 -25.36 4.80
C LYS A 131 -20.47 -26.69 4.05
N GLN A 132 -19.98 -27.78 4.65
CA GLN A 132 -20.07 -29.12 4.05
C GLN A 132 -21.52 -29.61 4.00
N TRP A 133 -22.27 -29.47 5.09
CA TRP A 133 -23.68 -29.83 5.17
C TRP A 133 -24.51 -29.12 4.11
N ARG A 134 -24.32 -27.80 3.90
CA ARG A 134 -25.00 -27.04 2.83
C ARG A 134 -24.72 -27.60 1.44
N LYS A 135 -23.48 -27.99 1.15
CA LYS A 135 -23.11 -28.58 -0.14
C LYS A 135 -23.78 -29.94 -0.36
N ASN A 136 -23.91 -30.74 0.70
CA ASN A 136 -24.54 -32.05 0.66
C ASN A 136 -26.08 -31.94 0.52
N SER A 137 -26.70 -30.92 1.12
CA SER A 137 -28.14 -30.66 0.99
C SER A 137 -28.54 -30.25 -0.43
N ILE A 138 -27.70 -29.48 -1.14
CA ILE A 138 -27.95 -29.07 -2.55
C ILE A 138 -27.92 -30.28 -3.51
N HIS A 139 -27.15 -31.33 -3.20
CA HIS A 139 -27.11 -32.55 -4.01
C HIS A 139 -28.29 -33.52 -3.78
N LYS A 140 -29.05 -33.36 -2.68
CA LYS A 140 -30.25 -34.17 -2.43
C LYS A 140 -31.48 -33.66 -3.19
N ASP A 141 -31.62 -32.35 -3.38
CA ASP A 141 -32.75 -31.77 -4.13
C ASP A 141 -32.69 -32.08 -5.64
N VAL A 142 -31.51 -32.27 -6.22
CA VAL A 142 -31.34 -32.60 -7.66
C VAL A 142 -31.64 -34.09 -7.97
N ARG A 143 -31.62 -34.98 -6.97
CA ARG A 143 -31.85 -36.43 -7.17
C ARG A 143 -33.32 -36.86 -7.13
N ASN A 144 -34.23 -36.01 -6.65
CA ASN A 144 -35.65 -36.35 -6.53
C ASN A 144 -36.52 -35.91 -7.74
N GLU A 145 -35.97 -35.21 -8.73
CA GLU A 145 -36.71 -34.79 -9.94
C GLU A 145 -36.37 -35.58 -11.22
N SER A 146 -35.56 -36.64 -11.15
CA SER A 146 -35.14 -37.39 -12.34
C SER A 146 -35.54 -38.86 -12.33
N THR A 147 -36.85 -39.11 -12.21
CA THR A 147 -37.49 -40.35 -12.70
C THR A 147 -38.63 -40.03 -13.65
N SER A 148 -38.30 -39.59 -14.87
CA SER A 148 -39.00 -40.03 -16.09
C SER A 148 -38.37 -39.47 -17.35
N ARG A 149 -38.23 -40.37 -18.34
CA ARG A 149 -37.84 -40.16 -19.75
C ARG A 149 -36.35 -40.05 -20.05
N LYS A 150 -35.74 -41.24 -20.05
CA LYS A 150 -34.69 -41.61 -21.02
C LYS A 150 -35.19 -41.36 -22.45
N ARG A 151 -34.44 -40.60 -23.24
CA ARG A 151 -34.23 -40.90 -24.67
C ARG A 151 -32.82 -40.49 -25.07
N SER A 152 -32.05 -41.53 -25.39
CA SER A 152 -30.77 -41.55 -26.09
C SER A 152 -30.87 -40.97 -27.50
N ILE A 153 -29.79 -40.34 -27.98
CA ILE A 153 -29.26 -40.28 -29.37
C ILE A 153 -27.87 -39.60 -29.23
N SER A 154 -26.73 -40.30 -29.33
CA SER A 154 -26.01 -40.76 -30.54
C SER A 154 -25.53 -39.60 -31.44
N ILE A 155 -24.22 -39.34 -31.40
CA ILE A 155 -23.50 -38.41 -32.27
C ILE A 155 -23.26 -39.09 -33.62
N SER A 156 -23.66 -38.43 -34.70
CA SER A 156 -23.10 -38.67 -36.03
C SER A 156 -23.19 -37.41 -36.89
N SER A 157 -22.06 -37.11 -37.52
CA SER A 157 -21.73 -36.09 -38.51
C SER A 157 -22.56 -36.12 -39.79
N ILE A 158 -22.82 -34.93 -40.40
CA ILE A 158 -22.52 -34.54 -41.82
C ILE A 158 -23.33 -33.29 -42.26
N SER A 159 -22.57 -32.34 -42.82
CA SER A 159 -22.78 -31.35 -43.90
C SER A 159 -24.14 -30.71 -44.25
N SER A 160 -24.09 -29.35 -44.27
CA SER A 160 -24.66 -28.38 -45.23
C SER A 160 -26.10 -28.53 -45.73
N THR A 161 -26.98 -27.56 -45.40
CA THR A 161 -27.58 -26.57 -46.32
C THR A 161 -28.66 -25.72 -45.62
N SER A 162 -28.81 -24.48 -46.10
CA SER A 162 -29.94 -23.54 -45.94
C SER A 162 -30.36 -23.07 -44.55
N SER A 163 -30.15 -21.76 -44.33
CA SER A 163 -30.84 -20.92 -43.35
C SER A 163 -32.37 -21.09 -43.44
N PRO A 164 -33.08 -20.94 -42.31
CA PRO A 164 -33.71 -19.65 -42.06
C PRO A 164 -33.43 -19.13 -40.65
N SER A 165 -32.95 -17.89 -40.62
CA SER A 165 -33.14 -16.87 -39.59
C SER A 165 -33.82 -17.30 -38.29
N THR A 166 -33.01 -17.62 -37.29
CA THR A 166 -33.30 -17.25 -35.90
C THR A 166 -32.39 -16.07 -35.57
N SER A 167 -33.03 -14.91 -35.38
CA SER A 167 -32.41 -13.66 -34.95
C SER A 167 -31.73 -13.85 -33.59
N SER A 168 -30.45 -14.24 -33.61
CA SER A 168 -29.54 -13.87 -32.55
C SER A 168 -29.24 -12.40 -32.72
N GLU A 169 -29.78 -11.54 -31.84
CA GLU A 169 -29.30 -10.17 -31.73
C GLU A 169 -27.77 -10.19 -31.64
N PRO A 170 -27.05 -9.45 -32.49
CA PRO A 170 -25.60 -9.41 -32.41
C PRO A 170 -25.22 -8.72 -31.10
N ILE A 171 -24.29 -9.33 -30.35
CA ILE A 171 -23.57 -8.64 -29.27
C ILE A 171 -23.03 -7.34 -29.88
N GLN A 172 -23.61 -6.21 -29.52
CA GLN A 172 -23.31 -4.92 -30.12
C GLN A 172 -21.80 -4.67 -30.01
N SER A 173 -21.09 -4.81 -31.13
CA SER A 173 -19.64 -4.74 -31.16
C SER A 173 -19.21 -3.30 -30.90
N PHE A 174 -18.43 -3.11 -29.84
CA PHE A 174 -17.71 -1.86 -29.64
C PHE A 174 -16.65 -1.73 -30.75
N LEU A 175 -16.64 -0.59 -31.44
CA LEU A 175 -15.65 -0.26 -32.47
C LEU A 175 -15.13 1.14 -32.17
N LEU A 176 -13.88 1.24 -31.71
CA LEU A 176 -13.27 2.53 -31.39
C LEU A 176 -13.23 3.49 -32.58
N HIS A 177 -12.99 2.96 -33.78
CA HIS A 177 -12.92 3.75 -35.02
C HIS A 177 -14.19 4.55 -35.28
N ASP A 178 -15.37 3.95 -35.11
CA ASP A 178 -16.67 4.62 -35.28
C ASP A 178 -16.85 5.77 -34.30
N ILE A 179 -16.38 5.60 -33.07
CA ILE A 179 -16.51 6.62 -32.01
C ILE A 179 -15.63 7.82 -32.36
N LEU A 180 -14.42 7.56 -32.88
CA LEU A 180 -13.49 8.61 -33.28
C LEU A 180 -13.96 9.37 -34.52
N THR A 181 -14.51 8.69 -35.52
CA THR A 181 -14.93 9.33 -36.79
C THR A 181 -16.26 10.07 -36.68
N LYS A 182 -17.17 9.63 -35.81
CA LYS A 182 -18.49 10.28 -35.63
C LYS A 182 -18.44 11.56 -34.78
N SER A 183 -17.32 11.84 -34.12
CA SER A 183 -17.17 12.97 -33.22
C SER A 183 -16.10 13.95 -33.67
N VAL A 184 -16.43 15.25 -33.64
CA VAL A 184 -15.45 16.33 -33.88
C VAL A 184 -14.27 16.20 -32.91
N GLN A 185 -14.52 15.85 -31.65
CA GLN A 185 -13.44 15.63 -30.67
C GLN A 185 -12.57 14.43 -31.04
N GLY A 186 -13.17 13.36 -31.57
CA GLY A 186 -12.45 12.17 -32.03
C GLY A 186 -11.53 12.47 -33.23
N ALA A 187 -11.99 13.29 -34.18
CA ALA A 187 -11.18 13.77 -35.29
C ALA A 187 -9.98 14.60 -34.79
N LEU A 188 -10.21 15.55 -33.88
CA LEU A 188 -9.14 16.36 -33.28
C LEU A 188 -8.08 15.52 -32.55
N ILE A 189 -8.49 14.49 -31.81
CA ILE A 189 -7.57 13.55 -31.14
C ILE A 189 -6.73 12.81 -32.18
N THR A 190 -7.35 12.35 -33.26
CA THR A 190 -6.68 11.60 -34.33
C THR A 190 -5.69 12.47 -35.09
N ASP A 191 -6.04 13.72 -35.38
CA ASP A 191 -5.17 14.69 -36.06
C ASP A 191 -3.99 15.12 -35.18
N TYR A 192 -4.25 15.34 -33.88
CA TYR A 192 -3.20 15.61 -32.90
C TYR A 192 -2.20 14.45 -32.86
N TYR A 193 -2.69 13.21 -32.80
CA TYR A 193 -1.84 12.03 -32.81
C TYR A 193 -1.06 11.87 -34.12
N ARG A 194 -1.68 12.15 -35.26
CA ARG A 194 -1.01 12.06 -36.57
C ARG A 194 0.24 12.94 -36.63
N THR A 195 0.13 14.13 -36.02
CA THR A 195 1.18 15.16 -35.98
C THR A 195 2.24 14.88 -34.91
N ASN A 196 1.82 14.55 -33.69
CA ASN A 196 2.72 14.45 -32.52
C ASN A 196 3.21 13.03 -32.24
N LYS A 197 2.57 12.02 -32.86
CA LYS A 197 2.80 10.58 -32.60
C LYS A 197 2.68 10.18 -31.13
N ASN A 198 2.01 10.98 -30.31
CA ASN A 198 1.72 10.73 -28.91
C ASN A 198 0.47 11.51 -28.52
N LEU A 199 -0.31 11.00 -27.55
CA LEU A 199 -1.41 11.77 -26.98
C LEU A 199 -0.92 12.55 -25.76
N ASN A 200 -1.36 13.79 -25.61
CA ASN A 200 -1.18 14.50 -24.35
C ASN A 200 -2.31 14.13 -23.37
N GLU A 201 -2.16 14.54 -22.11
CA GLU A 201 -3.12 14.22 -21.05
C GLU A 201 -4.54 14.74 -21.36
N THR A 202 -4.66 15.89 -22.02
CA THR A 202 -5.95 16.43 -22.47
C THR A 202 -6.62 15.52 -23.49
N CYS A 203 -5.88 15.08 -24.52
CA CYS A 203 -6.37 14.17 -25.54
C CYS A 203 -6.79 12.82 -24.94
N ARG A 204 -6.00 12.27 -24.00
CA ARG A 204 -6.34 11.02 -23.30
C ARG A 204 -7.64 11.13 -22.52
N ASN A 205 -7.87 12.25 -21.84
CA ASN A 205 -9.09 12.49 -21.07
C ASN A 205 -10.30 12.65 -21.98
N LEU A 206 -10.18 13.41 -23.07
CA LEU A 206 -11.23 13.55 -24.08
C LEU A 206 -11.58 12.21 -24.74
N LEU A 207 -10.56 11.40 -25.09
CA LEU A 207 -10.76 10.06 -25.65
C LEU A 207 -11.58 9.17 -24.71
N VAL A 208 -11.18 9.11 -23.44
CA VAL A 208 -11.88 8.31 -22.43
C VAL A 208 -13.30 8.80 -22.22
N ASP A 209 -13.52 10.12 -22.22
CA ASP A 209 -14.86 10.70 -22.07
C ASP A 209 -15.76 10.39 -23.26
N LEU A 210 -15.22 10.45 -24.47
CA LEU A 210 -15.92 10.10 -25.69
C LEU A 210 -16.35 8.63 -25.69
N ILE A 211 -15.42 7.73 -25.34
CA ILE A 211 -15.68 6.29 -25.23
C ILE A 211 -16.75 6.00 -24.16
N VAL A 212 -16.58 6.55 -22.95
CA VAL A 212 -17.52 6.31 -21.85
C VAL A 212 -18.90 6.86 -22.16
N SER A 213 -18.99 8.01 -22.83
CA SER A 213 -20.29 8.58 -23.27
C SER A 213 -20.97 7.67 -24.27
N SER A 214 -20.24 7.21 -25.30
CA SER A 214 -20.78 6.26 -26.30
C SER A 214 -21.27 4.95 -25.68
N LEU A 215 -20.58 4.43 -24.65
CA LEU A 215 -21.04 3.24 -23.93
C LEU A 215 -22.35 3.48 -23.18
N ILE A 216 -22.50 4.63 -22.53
CA ILE A 216 -23.73 5.00 -21.83
C ILE A 216 -24.88 5.19 -22.83
N ASP A 217 -24.63 5.87 -23.95
CA ASP A 217 -25.62 6.11 -25.01
C ASP A 217 -26.13 4.79 -25.61
N LYS A 218 -25.22 3.81 -25.77
CA LYS A 218 -25.55 2.44 -26.23
C LYS A 218 -26.07 1.52 -25.11
N GLN A 219 -26.27 2.04 -23.89
CA GLN A 219 -26.68 1.27 -22.71
C GLN A 219 -25.79 0.05 -22.40
N MET A 220 -24.51 0.11 -22.79
CA MET A 220 -23.53 -0.95 -22.56
C MET A 220 -22.91 -0.83 -21.17
N SER A 221 -23.11 -1.84 -20.33
CA SER A 221 -22.47 -1.87 -19.01
C SER A 221 -20.96 -2.15 -19.11
N MET A 222 -20.14 -1.35 -18.41
CA MET A 222 -18.69 -1.59 -18.35
C MET A 222 -18.38 -2.85 -17.54
N SER A 223 -17.83 -3.87 -18.22
CA SER A 223 -17.22 -5.04 -17.58
C SER A 223 -15.69 -4.96 -17.63
N ILE A 224 -15.03 -5.79 -16.83
CA ILE A 224 -13.57 -5.93 -16.83
C ILE A 224 -13.08 -6.35 -18.23
N CYS A 225 -13.72 -7.35 -18.85
CA CYS A 225 -13.34 -7.82 -20.19
C CYS A 225 -13.59 -6.76 -21.26
N LEU A 226 -14.64 -5.95 -21.12
CA LEU A 226 -14.88 -4.84 -22.05
C LEU A 226 -13.81 -3.76 -21.89
N ALA A 227 -13.50 -3.34 -20.67
CA ALA A 227 -12.45 -2.34 -20.42
C ALA A 227 -11.08 -2.78 -20.95
N ASP A 228 -10.72 -4.06 -20.78
CA ASP A 228 -9.48 -4.63 -21.30
C ASP A 228 -9.42 -4.62 -22.84
N ARG A 229 -10.53 -4.98 -23.49
CA ARG A 229 -10.65 -4.96 -24.95
C ARG A 229 -10.55 -3.55 -25.50
N ILE A 230 -11.26 -2.59 -24.91
CA ILE A 230 -11.20 -1.18 -25.30
C ILE A 230 -9.78 -0.65 -25.14
N ALA A 231 -9.12 -0.93 -24.01
CA ALA A 231 -7.73 -0.52 -23.81
C ALA A 231 -6.80 -1.12 -24.89
N THR A 232 -7.05 -2.37 -25.31
CA THR A 232 -6.29 -3.02 -26.39
C THR A 232 -6.55 -2.36 -27.76
N GLU A 233 -7.80 -2.01 -28.07
CA GLU A 233 -8.14 -1.26 -29.30
C GLU A 233 -7.52 0.14 -29.33
N ILE A 234 -7.46 0.82 -28.18
CA ILE A 234 -6.80 2.13 -28.06
C ILE A 234 -5.33 2.01 -28.47
N ILE A 235 -4.60 1.02 -27.96
CA ILE A 235 -3.18 0.81 -28.32
C ILE A 235 -3.05 0.41 -29.80
N GLY A 236 -3.97 -0.41 -30.31
CA GLY A 236 -4.01 -0.75 -31.73
C GLY A 236 -4.21 0.46 -32.64
N THR A 237 -4.92 1.49 -32.15
CA THR A 237 -5.17 2.74 -32.88
C THR A 237 -4.06 3.78 -32.67
N PHE A 238 -3.55 3.87 -31.44
CA PHE A 238 -2.53 4.81 -30.99
C PHE A 238 -1.35 4.02 -30.44
N THR A 239 -0.46 3.59 -31.34
CA THR A 239 0.59 2.58 -31.05
C THR A 239 1.61 2.97 -30.00
N THR A 240 1.73 4.26 -29.68
CA THR A 240 2.63 4.77 -28.63
C THR A 240 1.98 4.86 -27.25
N GLU A 241 0.68 4.58 -27.16
CA GLU A 241 -0.03 4.60 -25.87
C GLU A 241 0.19 3.30 -25.08
N LEU A 242 0.14 3.42 -23.76
CA LEU A 242 0.31 2.30 -22.85
C LEU A 242 -1.05 1.76 -22.38
N LYS A 243 -1.21 0.43 -22.36
CA LYS A 243 -2.44 -0.22 -21.85
C LYS A 243 -2.75 0.24 -20.43
N GLU A 244 -1.71 0.33 -19.61
CA GLU A 244 -1.77 0.60 -18.18
C GLU A 244 -2.36 1.98 -17.85
N VAL A 245 -2.30 2.93 -18.78
CA VAL A 245 -2.94 4.24 -18.63
C VAL A 245 -4.46 4.10 -18.64
N TYR A 246 -4.98 3.21 -19.47
CA TYR A 246 -6.42 3.05 -19.71
C TYR A 246 -7.03 1.99 -18.82
N PHE A 247 -6.33 0.87 -18.62
CA PHE A 247 -6.83 -0.26 -17.85
C PHE A 247 -5.69 -1.11 -17.26
N ILE A 248 -5.77 -1.39 -15.96
CA ILE A 248 -4.91 -2.35 -15.26
C ILE A 248 -5.79 -3.26 -14.42
N ARG A 249 -5.63 -4.57 -14.61
CA ARG A 249 -6.14 -5.58 -13.68
C ARG A 249 -4.95 -6.36 -13.14
N ASP A 250 -4.82 -6.34 -11.83
CA ASP A 250 -3.84 -7.14 -11.10
C ASP A 250 -4.60 -8.25 -10.36
N LEU A 251 -4.07 -9.47 -10.39
CA LEU A 251 -4.68 -10.65 -9.77
C LEU A 251 -4.88 -10.45 -8.26
N THR A 252 -4.08 -9.60 -7.63
CA THR A 252 -4.18 -9.28 -6.20
C THR A 252 -5.14 -8.12 -5.90
N ASN A 253 -5.43 -7.26 -6.89
CA ASN A 253 -6.29 -6.09 -6.72
C ASN A 253 -7.75 -6.39 -7.04
N LYS A 254 -8.63 -6.31 -6.03
CA LYS A 254 -10.08 -6.49 -6.20
C LYS A 254 -10.72 -5.47 -7.14
N CYS A 255 -10.14 -4.27 -7.28
CA CYS A 255 -10.68 -3.19 -8.12
C CYS A 255 -9.70 -2.86 -9.25
N PRO A 256 -10.14 -2.90 -10.53
CA PRO A 256 -9.32 -2.46 -11.65
C PRO A 256 -8.91 -0.99 -11.53
N LYS A 257 -7.72 -0.66 -12.06
CA LYS A 257 -7.22 0.71 -12.19
C LYS A 257 -7.20 1.16 -13.65
N GLY A 258 -6.84 2.42 -13.88
CA GLY A 258 -6.82 3.05 -15.20
C GLY A 258 -8.00 4.00 -15.42
N LYS A 259 -7.92 4.81 -16.49
CA LYS A 259 -8.88 5.87 -16.79
C LYS A 259 -10.27 5.33 -17.16
N LEU A 260 -10.37 4.26 -17.96
CA LEU A 260 -11.65 3.78 -18.52
C LEU A 260 -12.62 3.32 -17.43
N TYR A 261 -12.20 2.33 -16.64
CA TYR A 261 -13.05 1.72 -15.62
C TYR A 261 -13.45 2.76 -14.56
N SER A 262 -12.50 3.58 -14.11
CA SER A 262 -12.74 4.63 -13.12
C SER A 262 -13.71 5.70 -13.64
N LYS A 263 -13.52 6.20 -14.87
CA LYS A 263 -14.36 7.25 -15.45
C LYS A 263 -15.79 6.76 -15.65
N TYR A 264 -15.98 5.55 -16.18
CA TYR A 264 -17.31 4.98 -16.37
C TYR A 264 -18.11 4.91 -15.05
N PHE A 265 -17.57 4.27 -14.02
CA PHE A 265 -18.29 4.10 -12.76
C PHE A 265 -18.47 5.42 -11.99
N ASN A 266 -17.55 6.38 -12.15
CA ASN A 266 -17.74 7.72 -11.61
C ASN A 266 -18.85 8.48 -12.33
N LYS A 267 -18.94 8.38 -13.67
CA LYS A 267 -20.01 9.01 -14.45
C LYS A 267 -21.37 8.40 -14.12
N ILE A 268 -21.48 7.07 -14.06
CA ILE A 268 -22.71 6.39 -13.62
C ILE A 268 -23.10 6.80 -12.19
N ARG A 269 -22.13 6.90 -11.26
CA ARG A 269 -22.41 7.36 -9.90
C ARG A 269 -22.93 8.79 -9.87
N SER A 270 -22.34 9.68 -10.67
CA SER A 270 -22.80 11.06 -10.81
C SER A 270 -24.21 11.14 -11.39
N LEU A 271 -24.53 10.34 -12.41
CA LEU A 271 -25.89 10.28 -12.95
C LEU A 271 -26.90 9.78 -11.91
N ARG A 272 -26.53 8.75 -11.12
CA ARG A 272 -27.36 8.24 -10.00
C ARG A 272 -27.57 9.26 -8.89
N SER A 273 -26.54 10.04 -8.53
CA SER A 273 -26.67 11.05 -7.48
C SER A 273 -27.58 12.20 -7.87
N HIS A 274 -27.76 12.46 -9.17
CA HIS A 274 -28.68 13.46 -9.71
C HIS A 274 -30.01 12.85 -10.17
N GLY A 275 -30.31 11.59 -9.83
CA GLY A 275 -31.58 10.94 -10.13
C GLY A 275 -31.78 10.54 -11.61
N LEU A 276 -30.76 10.66 -12.46
CA LEU A 276 -30.84 10.33 -13.89
C LEU A 276 -30.73 8.83 -14.19
N VAL A 277 -30.34 8.02 -13.19
CA VAL A 277 -30.21 6.56 -13.28
C VAL A 277 -30.69 5.93 -11.97
N SER A 278 -31.38 4.78 -12.05
CA SER A 278 -31.94 4.09 -10.89
C SER A 278 -30.88 3.70 -9.83
N GLN A 279 -31.25 3.84 -8.56
CA GLN A 279 -30.41 3.42 -7.44
C GLN A 279 -30.59 1.92 -7.18
N LEU A 280 -29.49 1.16 -7.17
CA LEU A 280 -29.49 -0.16 -6.53
C LEU A 280 -29.09 -0.02 -5.05
N PRO A 281 -29.65 -0.84 -4.15
CA PRO A 281 -29.29 -0.87 -2.73
C PRO A 281 -27.79 -1.12 -2.56
N LYS A 282 -27.13 -0.37 -1.68
CA LYS A 282 -25.71 -0.58 -1.34
C LYS A 282 -25.60 -1.48 -0.12
N ASP A 283 -25.03 -2.67 -0.31
CA ASP A 283 -24.43 -3.43 0.79
C ASP A 283 -23.08 -2.82 1.17
N ASN A 284 -23.00 -2.27 2.38
CA ASN A 284 -21.75 -1.80 2.98
C ASN A 284 -20.88 -3.02 3.38
N LYS A 285 -20.04 -3.49 2.47
CA LYS A 285 -18.97 -4.44 2.82
C LYS A 285 -17.76 -3.67 3.34
N ASN A 286 -17.62 -3.60 4.67
CA ASN A 286 -16.34 -3.28 5.31
C ASN A 286 -15.36 -4.42 5.04
N VAL A 287 -14.31 -4.14 4.28
CA VAL A 287 -13.22 -5.08 4.02
C VAL A 287 -11.99 -4.56 4.76
N GLU A 288 -11.57 -5.29 5.78
CA GLU A 288 -10.25 -5.13 6.37
C GLU A 288 -9.18 -5.43 5.32
N LYS A 289 -8.20 -4.54 5.19
CA LYS A 289 -7.05 -4.71 4.31
C LYS A 289 -6.01 -5.54 5.03
N GLN A 290 -5.62 -6.67 4.46
CA GLN A 290 -4.30 -7.24 4.71
C GLN A 290 -3.28 -6.42 3.93
N THR A 291 -2.45 -5.68 4.64
CA THR A 291 -1.16 -5.16 4.14
C THR A 291 -0.10 -6.18 4.50
N ARG A 292 0.29 -6.99 3.52
CA ARG A 292 1.58 -7.67 3.50
C ARG A 292 2.10 -7.57 2.07
N VAL A 293 3.14 -6.79 1.88
CA VAL A 293 4.06 -6.92 0.75
C VAL A 293 5.29 -7.61 1.33
N CYS A 294 5.36 -8.93 1.22
CA CYS A 294 6.64 -9.61 1.36
C CYS A 294 7.16 -9.84 -0.04
N ALA A 295 8.35 -9.33 -0.34
CA ALA A 295 9.03 -9.64 -1.58
C ALA A 295 9.36 -11.14 -1.58
N GLU A 296 8.50 -11.95 -2.19
CA GLU A 296 8.93 -13.26 -2.69
C GLU A 296 9.81 -13.00 -3.89
N LEU A 297 11.09 -12.71 -3.66
CA LEU A 297 12.09 -13.08 -4.64
C LEU A 297 12.14 -14.60 -4.68
N ASP A 298 11.65 -15.16 -5.79
CA ASP A 298 11.75 -16.58 -6.17
C ASP A 298 13.19 -16.97 -6.60
N SER A 299 14.20 -16.19 -6.21
CA SER A 299 15.59 -16.60 -6.43
C SER A 299 15.91 -17.71 -5.44
N GLU A 300 16.14 -18.93 -5.94
CA GLU A 300 16.83 -19.98 -5.19
C GLU A 300 18.21 -19.43 -4.79
N ILE A 301 18.32 -18.99 -3.54
CA ILE A 301 19.61 -18.62 -2.97
C ILE A 301 20.35 -19.93 -2.76
N THR A 302 21.35 -20.22 -3.59
CA THR A 302 22.22 -21.38 -3.42
C THR A 302 22.89 -21.30 -2.05
N VAL A 303 22.65 -22.31 -1.21
CA VAL A 303 23.21 -22.41 0.14
C VAL A 303 24.66 -22.88 0.02
N GLU A 304 25.56 -22.15 0.69
CA GLU A 304 26.97 -22.52 0.83
C GLU A 304 27.12 -23.66 1.86
N ASP A 305 28.26 -24.37 1.90
CA ASP A 305 28.48 -25.47 2.84
C ASP A 305 28.29 -25.02 4.31
N ASP A 306 27.32 -25.65 5.00
CA ASP A 306 26.87 -25.26 6.35
C ASP A 306 28.02 -25.22 7.38
N ALA A 307 29.05 -26.07 7.23
CA ALA A 307 30.18 -26.14 8.17
C ALA A 307 31.18 -24.98 8.00
N GLU A 308 31.49 -24.58 6.76
CA GLU A 308 32.38 -23.43 6.48
C GLU A 308 31.70 -22.13 6.91
N VAL A 309 30.41 -21.98 6.59
CA VAL A 309 29.61 -20.81 6.98
C VAL A 309 29.57 -20.64 8.49
N ALA A 310 29.35 -21.71 9.27
CA ALA A 310 29.31 -21.63 10.73
C ALA A 310 30.62 -21.11 11.34
N THR A 311 31.76 -21.53 10.77
CA THR A 311 33.09 -21.08 11.21
C THR A 311 33.28 -19.59 10.91
N LEU A 312 32.95 -19.18 9.69
CA LEU A 312 33.02 -17.78 9.24
C LEU A 312 32.12 -16.85 10.08
N LEU A 313 30.92 -17.31 10.44
CA LEU A 313 30.00 -16.58 11.32
C LEU A 313 30.52 -16.47 12.75
N SER A 314 31.24 -17.48 13.25
CA SER A 314 31.92 -17.44 14.54
C SER A 314 33.00 -16.36 14.56
N SER A 315 33.84 -16.32 13.53
CA SER A 315 34.88 -15.28 13.38
C SER A 315 34.27 -13.87 13.35
N LEU A 316 33.17 -13.66 12.63
CA LEU A 316 32.46 -12.36 12.62
C LEU A 316 31.95 -11.91 14.00
N LYS A 317 31.72 -12.84 14.93
CA LYS A 317 31.17 -12.56 16.27
C LYS A 317 32.25 -12.38 17.34
N HIS A 318 33.35 -13.11 17.23
CA HIS A 318 34.31 -13.27 18.33
C HIS A 318 35.71 -12.74 18.02
N GLU A 319 36.05 -12.54 16.75
CA GLU A 319 37.36 -12.02 16.35
C GLU A 319 37.33 -10.53 16.05
N ASP A 320 38.44 -9.84 16.32
CA ASP A 320 38.64 -8.44 15.94
C ASP A 320 39.15 -8.36 14.50
N LEU A 321 38.23 -8.19 13.56
CA LEU A 321 38.49 -8.27 12.12
C LEU A 321 38.67 -6.90 11.48
N SER A 322 39.61 -6.82 10.55
CA SER A 322 39.76 -5.63 9.69
C SER A 322 38.56 -5.50 8.72
N TRP A 323 38.31 -4.29 8.22
CA TRP A 323 37.20 -4.07 7.28
C TRP A 323 37.29 -4.92 5.99
N PRO A 324 38.46 -5.07 5.34
CA PRO A 324 38.61 -5.99 4.22
C PRO A 324 38.22 -7.44 4.56
N ASP A 325 38.62 -7.93 5.74
CA ASP A 325 38.29 -9.30 6.16
C ASP A 325 36.78 -9.46 6.38
N ILE A 326 36.15 -8.46 7.02
CA ILE A 326 34.69 -8.42 7.16
C ILE A 326 34.04 -8.50 5.78
N GLU A 327 34.45 -7.69 4.80
CA GLU A 327 33.86 -7.73 3.45
C GLU A 327 34.03 -9.10 2.75
N VAL A 328 35.19 -9.74 2.91
CA VAL A 328 35.47 -11.08 2.36
C VAL A 328 34.54 -12.11 2.98
N ILE A 329 34.47 -12.15 4.32
CA ILE A 329 33.58 -13.07 5.03
C ILE A 329 32.12 -12.76 4.72
N TRP A 330 31.77 -11.47 4.60
CA TRP A 330 30.41 -11.04 4.29
C TRP A 330 29.93 -11.57 2.95
N LYS A 331 30.79 -11.51 1.91
CA LYS A 331 30.51 -12.05 0.58
C LYS A 331 30.34 -13.57 0.58
N LYS A 332 31.13 -14.28 1.39
CA LYS A 332 31.08 -15.74 1.54
C LYS A 332 29.91 -16.26 2.37
N THR A 333 29.22 -15.37 3.10
CA THR A 333 28.10 -15.73 3.99
C THR A 333 26.77 -15.12 3.52
N THR A 334 26.77 -14.44 2.35
CA THR A 334 25.59 -13.72 1.86
C THR A 334 24.42 -14.67 1.60
N GLY A 335 24.68 -15.89 1.12
CA GLY A 335 23.61 -16.86 0.86
C GLY A 335 22.85 -17.20 2.15
N TYR A 336 23.58 -17.67 3.16
CA TYR A 336 23.02 -17.98 4.46
C TYR A 336 22.34 -16.77 5.11
N ARG A 337 23.01 -15.62 5.14
CA ARG A 337 22.49 -14.42 5.80
C ARG A 337 21.17 -13.95 5.18
N LEU A 338 21.08 -13.88 3.85
CA LEU A 338 19.85 -13.46 3.18
C LEU A 338 18.71 -14.46 3.41
N GLN A 339 19.00 -15.76 3.42
CA GLN A 339 18.01 -16.77 3.76
C GLN A 339 17.53 -16.62 5.20
N HIS A 340 18.45 -16.36 6.14
CA HIS A 340 18.12 -16.13 7.54
C HIS A 340 17.28 -14.86 7.74
N LEU A 341 17.62 -13.76 7.06
CA LEU A 341 16.82 -12.52 7.04
C LEU A 341 15.42 -12.73 6.43
N LYS A 342 15.29 -13.63 5.45
CA LYS A 342 14.00 -13.93 4.80
C LYS A 342 13.12 -14.87 5.63
N ALA A 343 13.72 -15.90 6.24
CA ALA A 343 13.01 -16.90 7.03
C ALA A 343 12.52 -16.35 8.38
N THR A 344 13.24 -15.36 8.91
CA THR A 344 12.95 -14.77 10.20
C THR A 344 12.30 -13.40 9.97
N HIS A 345 11.08 -13.18 10.45
CA HIS A 345 10.41 -11.88 10.38
C HIS A 345 11.04 -10.89 11.37
N PHE A 346 12.31 -10.54 11.15
CA PHE A 346 13.05 -9.67 12.05
C PHE A 346 12.48 -8.26 12.07
N SER A 347 12.39 -7.68 13.28
CA SER A 347 12.33 -6.23 13.41
C SER A 347 13.70 -5.62 13.08
N ALA A 348 13.76 -4.32 12.79
CA ALA A 348 15.02 -3.64 12.55
C ALA A 348 16.04 -3.84 13.71
N VAL A 349 15.55 -3.81 14.95
CA VAL A 349 16.36 -4.04 16.16
C VAL A 349 16.93 -5.47 16.18
N ASP A 350 16.14 -6.46 15.76
CA ASP A 350 16.61 -7.85 15.71
C ASP A 350 17.68 -8.05 14.63
N ILE A 351 17.54 -7.37 13.48
CA ILE A 351 18.56 -7.38 12.42
C ILE A 351 19.88 -6.85 12.98
N GLN A 352 19.87 -5.72 13.69
CA GLN A 352 21.08 -5.11 14.22
C GLN A 352 21.73 -5.95 15.33
N LYS A 353 20.94 -6.58 16.19
CA LYS A 353 21.45 -7.49 17.22
C LYS A 353 22.07 -8.74 16.60
N THR A 354 21.46 -9.27 15.55
CA THR A 354 21.92 -10.48 14.87
C THR A 354 23.14 -10.21 13.98
N TRP A 355 23.15 -9.05 13.32
CA TRP A 355 24.13 -8.64 12.32
C TRP A 355 24.69 -7.24 12.65
N PRO A 356 25.40 -7.08 13.78
CA PRO A 356 25.90 -5.79 14.23
C PRO A 356 26.91 -5.16 13.26
N GLN A 357 27.46 -5.92 12.32
CA GLN A 357 28.35 -5.40 11.27
C GLN A 357 27.64 -4.35 10.40
N TYR A 358 26.30 -4.42 10.26
CA TYR A 358 25.54 -3.36 9.62
C TYR A 358 25.62 -2.04 10.37
N THR A 359 25.70 -2.01 11.70
CA THR A 359 25.71 -0.74 12.45
C THR A 359 27.03 0.02 12.36
N LYS A 360 28.09 -0.61 11.81
CA LYS A 360 29.40 0.02 11.61
C LYS A 360 29.31 1.18 10.59
N PRO A 361 30.19 2.20 10.65
CA PRO A 361 30.16 3.33 9.72
C PRO A 361 30.19 2.96 8.23
N LEU A 362 30.86 1.85 7.87
CA LEU A 362 30.94 1.31 6.52
C LEU A 362 29.89 0.22 6.24
N GLY A 363 28.97 -0.05 7.17
CA GLY A 363 27.93 -1.07 7.09
C GLY A 363 27.05 -0.94 5.84
N TYR A 364 26.90 0.26 5.28
CA TYR A 364 26.22 0.46 4.00
C TYR A 364 26.87 -0.33 2.83
N LYS A 365 28.18 -0.60 2.87
CA LYS A 365 28.84 -1.43 1.84
C LYS A 365 28.42 -2.90 1.93
N LEU A 366 28.08 -3.36 3.14
CA LEU A 366 27.55 -4.70 3.39
C LEU A 366 26.14 -4.83 2.79
N ILE A 367 25.35 -3.76 2.87
CA ILE A 367 24.03 -3.66 2.22
C ILE A 367 24.18 -3.73 0.70
N ASP A 368 25.20 -3.06 0.14
CA ASP A 368 25.54 -3.16 -1.28
C ASP A 368 25.89 -4.60 -1.71
N ILE A 369 26.65 -5.34 -0.89
CA ILE A 369 26.99 -6.75 -1.16
C ILE A 369 25.73 -7.62 -1.19
N ASP A 370 24.89 -7.50 -0.18
CA ASP A 370 23.68 -8.30 -0.04
C ASP A 370 22.66 -8.00 -1.14
N PHE A 371 22.47 -6.72 -1.47
CA PHE A 371 21.60 -6.32 -2.55
C PHE A 371 22.06 -6.86 -3.91
N LYS A 372 23.38 -6.83 -4.19
CA LYS A 372 23.95 -7.42 -5.42
C LYS A 372 23.73 -8.93 -5.50
N ARG A 373 23.68 -9.64 -4.38
CA ARG A 373 23.34 -11.07 -4.36
C ARG A 373 21.85 -11.30 -4.63
N LEU A 374 20.97 -10.43 -4.11
CA LEU A 374 19.51 -10.53 -4.33
C LEU A 374 19.10 -10.33 -5.79
N TYR A 375 19.66 -9.33 -6.47
CA TYR A 375 19.25 -8.95 -7.83
C TYR A 375 20.30 -9.24 -8.92
N GLY A 376 21.44 -9.80 -8.54
CA GLY A 376 22.53 -10.11 -9.46
C GLY A 376 23.37 -8.89 -9.88
N LYS A 377 24.33 -9.12 -10.79
CA LYS A 377 25.27 -8.09 -11.28
C LYS A 377 24.67 -7.10 -12.29
N ASN A 378 23.46 -7.35 -12.80
CA ASN A 378 22.86 -6.60 -13.91
C ASN A 378 21.91 -5.48 -13.46
N VAL A 379 21.97 -5.06 -12.19
CA VAL A 379 21.21 -3.90 -11.73
C VAL A 379 21.84 -2.64 -12.32
N SER A 380 21.02 -1.82 -12.99
CA SER A 380 21.42 -0.54 -13.56
C SER A 380 22.09 0.36 -12.50
N ASP A 381 23.09 1.12 -12.92
CA ASP A 381 23.70 2.13 -12.07
C ASP A 381 22.75 3.31 -11.88
N LEU A 382 22.31 3.54 -10.63
CA LEU A 382 21.38 4.61 -10.29
C LEU A 382 21.93 5.97 -10.72
N LEU A 383 23.22 6.22 -10.49
CA LEU A 383 23.85 7.50 -10.79
C LEU A 383 23.80 7.80 -12.28
N THR A 384 24.32 6.89 -13.10
CA THR A 384 24.32 7.04 -14.56
C THR A 384 22.90 7.21 -15.11
N THR A 385 21.94 6.41 -14.61
CA THR A 385 20.55 6.49 -15.07
C THR A 385 19.89 7.81 -14.64
N PHE A 386 20.17 8.28 -13.43
CA PHE A 386 19.65 9.53 -12.90
C PHE A 386 20.15 10.71 -13.72
N ASP A 387 21.47 10.81 -13.93
CA ASP A 387 22.08 11.89 -14.70
C ASP A 387 21.57 11.94 -16.14
N ALA A 388 21.45 10.78 -16.80
CA ALA A 388 20.89 10.68 -18.15
C ALA A 388 19.42 11.13 -18.22
N SER A 389 18.66 10.93 -17.14
CA SER A 389 17.23 11.27 -17.06
C SER A 389 16.95 12.68 -16.53
N TYR A 390 17.95 13.35 -15.95
CA TYR A 390 17.80 14.61 -15.21
C TYR A 390 17.07 15.69 -16.03
N ASN A 391 17.54 15.97 -17.25
CA ASN A 391 16.97 17.03 -18.09
C ASN A 391 15.51 16.73 -18.48
N LYS A 392 15.19 15.46 -18.80
CA LYS A 392 13.81 15.05 -19.10
C LYS A 392 12.92 15.17 -17.86
N LEU A 393 13.39 14.74 -16.69
CA LEU A 393 12.66 14.90 -15.43
C LEU A 393 12.39 16.37 -15.11
N PHE A 394 13.41 17.21 -15.26
CA PHE A 394 13.30 18.66 -15.06
C PHE A 394 12.23 19.27 -15.95
N GLN A 395 12.22 18.93 -17.24
CA GLN A 395 11.21 19.38 -18.19
C GLN A 395 9.80 18.92 -17.78
N ILE A 396 9.63 17.63 -17.46
CA ILE A 396 8.34 17.07 -17.01
C ILE A 396 7.84 17.81 -15.76
N TYR A 397 8.73 18.11 -14.82
CA TYR A 397 8.38 18.82 -13.59
C TYR A 397 7.90 20.23 -13.88
N ASN A 398 8.61 20.94 -14.77
CA ASN A 398 8.23 22.28 -15.20
C ASN A 398 6.83 22.32 -15.84
N GLU A 399 6.48 21.31 -16.63
CA GLU A 399 5.21 21.23 -17.33
C GLU A 399 4.05 20.75 -16.44
N ARG A 400 4.30 19.80 -15.53
CA ARG A 400 3.23 19.04 -14.85
C ARG A 400 3.04 19.36 -13.37
N ILE A 401 4.05 19.87 -12.67
CA ILE A 401 3.89 20.22 -11.26
C ILE A 401 3.01 21.46 -11.16
N LYS A 402 1.94 21.35 -10.35
CA LYS A 402 0.99 22.44 -10.10
C LYS A 402 1.10 23.05 -8.70
N ASP A 403 1.71 22.31 -7.77
CA ASP A 403 1.87 22.73 -6.39
C ASP A 403 2.73 24.00 -6.29
N VAL A 404 2.23 24.99 -5.55
CA VAL A 404 2.82 26.34 -5.48
C VAL A 404 4.21 26.29 -4.86
N ASN A 405 4.38 25.57 -3.76
CA ASN A 405 5.67 25.47 -3.07
C ASN A 405 6.71 24.73 -3.92
N SER A 406 6.29 23.66 -4.58
CA SER A 406 7.15 22.87 -5.47
C SER A 406 7.56 23.66 -6.72
N LYS A 407 6.65 24.47 -7.29
CA LYS A 407 6.99 25.41 -8.37
C LYS A 407 8.00 26.44 -7.92
N LYS A 408 7.80 27.05 -6.75
CA LYS A 408 8.73 28.04 -6.20
C LYS A 408 10.13 27.45 -6.06
N LEU A 409 10.25 26.24 -5.51
CA LEU A 409 11.52 25.53 -5.38
C LEU A 409 12.18 25.24 -6.74
N LEU A 410 11.39 24.88 -7.75
CA LEU A 410 11.90 24.65 -9.11
C LEU A 410 12.39 25.96 -9.77
N GLU A 411 11.70 27.07 -9.57
CA GLU A 411 12.13 28.39 -10.07
C GLU A 411 13.38 28.90 -9.34
N GLU A 412 13.48 28.70 -8.02
CA GLU A 412 14.69 29.01 -7.26
C GLU A 412 15.90 28.24 -7.80
N LEU A 413 15.74 26.95 -8.12
CA LEU A 413 16.79 26.15 -8.75
C LEU A 413 17.17 26.65 -10.15
N LYS A 414 16.19 27.09 -10.97
CA LYS A 414 16.46 27.64 -12.32
C LYS A 414 17.31 28.89 -12.27
N ASN A 415 17.03 29.76 -11.30
CA ASN A 415 17.68 31.05 -11.18
C ASN A 415 19.08 30.94 -10.55
N ASP A 416 19.37 29.83 -9.86
CA ASP A 416 20.69 29.56 -9.30
C ASP A 416 21.63 28.91 -10.33
N ILE A 417 22.35 29.76 -11.06
CA ILE A 417 23.35 29.37 -12.07
C ILE A 417 24.51 28.58 -11.43
N ASN A 418 24.78 28.82 -10.14
CA ASN A 418 25.89 28.22 -9.40
C ASN A 418 25.46 27.05 -8.51
N ALA A 419 24.22 26.57 -8.66
CA ALA A 419 23.71 25.46 -7.88
C ALA A 419 24.63 24.23 -8.01
N SER A 420 25.07 23.71 -6.86
CA SER A 420 25.88 22.50 -6.80
C SER A 420 25.14 21.29 -7.38
N GLU A 421 25.85 20.25 -7.81
CA GLU A 421 25.22 19.01 -8.25
C GLU A 421 24.35 18.40 -7.15
N SER A 422 24.83 18.41 -5.90
CA SER A 422 24.05 17.94 -4.75
C SER A 422 22.74 18.73 -4.57
N SER A 423 22.77 20.05 -4.77
CA SER A 423 21.59 20.93 -4.73
C SER A 423 20.58 20.53 -5.81
N LYS A 424 21.05 20.42 -7.06
CA LYS A 424 20.24 20.02 -8.23
C LYS A 424 19.57 18.66 -8.00
N HIS A 425 20.34 17.68 -7.56
CA HIS A 425 19.87 16.32 -7.31
C HIS A 425 18.87 16.26 -6.14
N CYS A 426 19.15 16.98 -5.04
CA CYS A 426 18.23 17.06 -3.89
C CYS A 426 16.88 17.63 -4.29
N VAL A 427 16.86 18.73 -5.05
CA VAL A 427 15.61 19.35 -5.52
C VAL A 427 14.84 18.41 -6.44
N ILE A 428 15.47 17.79 -7.43
CA ILE A 428 14.80 16.86 -8.35
C ILE A 428 14.19 15.67 -7.59
N ILE A 429 14.94 15.07 -6.66
CA ILE A 429 14.41 13.98 -5.82
C ILE A 429 13.23 14.48 -4.97
N TYR A 430 13.34 15.65 -4.34
CA TYR A 430 12.29 16.20 -3.49
C TYR A 430 11.00 16.54 -4.27
N LEU A 431 11.14 16.95 -5.53
CA LEU A 431 10.02 17.29 -6.43
C LEU A 431 9.30 16.05 -6.99
N MET A 432 9.90 14.85 -6.93
CA MET A 432 9.20 13.59 -7.29
C MET A 432 7.86 13.46 -6.55
N HIS A 433 7.78 13.94 -5.31
CA HIS A 433 6.59 13.89 -4.48
C HIS A 433 5.44 14.78 -4.96
N ALA A 434 5.75 15.83 -5.72
CA ALA A 434 4.76 16.72 -6.31
C ALA A 434 4.24 16.20 -7.65
N LEU A 435 5.00 15.32 -8.31
CA LEU A 435 4.54 14.57 -9.49
C LEU A 435 3.75 13.32 -9.09
N PHE A 436 4.32 12.48 -8.22
CA PHE A 436 3.74 11.21 -7.79
C PHE A 436 2.90 11.35 -6.52
N LEU A 437 1.77 12.03 -6.67
CA LEU A 437 0.88 12.35 -5.55
C LEU A 437 0.49 11.11 -4.72
N PRO A 438 0.42 11.22 -3.38
CA PRO A 438 -0.06 10.14 -2.55
C PRO A 438 -1.52 9.81 -2.83
N THR A 439 -1.82 8.52 -2.93
CA THR A 439 -3.20 8.02 -3.15
C THR A 439 -3.79 7.31 -1.94
N SER A 440 -2.92 6.91 -1.00
CA SER A 440 -3.27 6.31 0.28
C SER A 440 -3.95 7.32 1.22
N LYS A 441 -4.70 6.81 2.19
CA LYS A 441 -5.45 7.64 3.16
C LYS A 441 -5.03 7.32 4.59
N LYS A 442 -4.98 8.33 5.45
CA LYS A 442 -4.85 8.23 6.91
C LYS A 442 -6.19 8.46 7.59
N SER A 443 -6.39 7.84 8.75
CA SER A 443 -7.51 8.17 9.63
C SER A 443 -7.20 9.50 10.31
N SER A 444 -8.15 10.42 10.26
CA SER A 444 -8.14 11.68 11.00
C SER A 444 -9.43 11.78 11.81
N ILE A 445 -9.41 12.59 12.85
CA ILE A 445 -10.62 12.98 13.58
C ILE A 445 -10.92 14.41 13.11
N ASP A 446 -12.16 14.69 12.69
CA ASP A 446 -12.57 16.05 12.35
C ASP A 446 -12.87 16.89 13.62
N SER A 447 -13.22 18.16 13.43
CA SER A 447 -13.61 19.08 14.50
C SER A 447 -14.78 18.58 15.34
N ASP A 448 -15.61 17.69 14.79
CA ASP A 448 -16.83 17.17 15.40
C ASP A 448 -16.57 15.81 16.07
N GLY A 449 -15.30 15.40 16.19
CA GLY A 449 -14.90 14.12 16.80
C GLY A 449 -15.11 12.90 15.91
N LYS A 450 -15.47 13.09 14.63
CA LYS A 450 -15.79 11.98 13.73
C LYS A 450 -14.54 11.51 13.00
N LYS A 451 -14.33 10.18 13.00
CA LYS A 451 -13.27 9.56 12.20
C LYS A 451 -13.55 9.73 10.71
N CYS A 452 -12.65 10.41 10.01
CA CYS A 452 -12.67 10.58 8.56
C CYS A 452 -11.37 10.03 7.93
N LEU A 453 -11.44 9.68 6.65
CA LEU A 453 -10.27 9.19 5.90
C LEU A 453 -9.78 10.29 4.95
N ILE A 454 -8.68 10.94 5.32
CA ILE A 454 -8.04 12.00 4.53
C ILE A 454 -6.88 11.42 3.72
N LYS A 455 -6.64 11.95 2.53
CA LYS A 455 -5.47 11.55 1.74
C LYS A 455 -4.20 12.12 2.36
N PHE A 456 -3.09 11.42 2.21
CA PHE A 456 -1.79 11.99 2.50
C PHE A 456 -1.50 13.16 1.57
N SER A 457 -0.88 14.21 2.11
CA SER A 457 -0.46 15.40 1.36
C SER A 457 0.90 15.19 0.69
N ILE A 458 1.28 16.08 -0.23
CA ILE A 458 2.65 16.12 -0.80
C ILE A 458 3.68 16.22 0.32
N LYS A 459 3.42 17.04 1.34
CA LYS A 459 4.31 17.22 2.49
C LYS A 459 4.42 15.97 3.35
N ASP A 460 3.32 15.23 3.57
CA ASP A 460 3.37 13.92 4.23
C ASP A 460 4.29 12.95 3.47
N SER A 461 4.19 12.94 2.12
CA SER A 461 5.04 12.13 1.24
C SER A 461 6.51 12.50 1.39
N GLN A 462 6.83 13.79 1.29
CA GLN A 462 8.18 14.33 1.45
C GLN A 462 8.76 13.96 2.82
N ASN A 463 8.01 14.22 3.90
CA ASN A 463 8.46 13.97 5.26
C ASN A 463 8.63 12.46 5.57
N SER A 464 7.98 11.56 4.83
CA SER A 464 8.20 10.11 4.96
C SER A 464 9.49 9.63 4.25
N PHE A 465 10.04 10.45 3.36
CA PHE A 465 11.12 10.08 2.45
C PHE A 465 12.42 10.83 2.75
N ILE A 466 12.34 12.14 2.96
CA ILE A 466 13.44 13.02 3.39
C ILE A 466 12.99 13.81 4.64
N MET A 467 13.76 13.72 5.72
CA MET A 467 13.70 14.65 6.85
C MET A 467 14.72 15.77 6.64
N VAL A 468 14.30 17.03 6.81
CA VAL A 468 15.15 18.21 6.62
C VAL A 468 15.16 19.02 7.92
N SER A 469 16.33 19.42 8.36
CA SER A 469 16.51 20.38 9.46
C SER A 469 17.69 21.28 9.16
N ASN A 470 17.61 22.56 9.52
CA ASN A 470 18.70 23.50 9.28
C ASN A 470 19.97 23.14 10.06
N THR A 471 19.84 22.45 11.20
CA THR A 471 20.96 22.10 12.08
C THR A 471 20.94 20.63 12.46
N ALA A 472 22.11 20.09 12.83
CA ALA A 472 22.22 18.71 13.29
C ALA A 472 21.45 18.48 14.60
N ILE A 473 21.43 19.48 15.50
CA ILE A 473 20.68 19.42 16.77
C ILE A 473 19.18 19.29 16.49
N GLY A 474 18.64 20.16 15.62
CA GLY A 474 17.24 20.10 15.25
C GLY A 474 16.87 18.77 14.55
N MET A 475 17.80 18.18 13.79
CA MET A 475 17.60 16.84 13.21
C MET A 475 17.44 15.76 14.30
N GLU A 476 18.27 15.77 15.34
CA GLU A 476 18.16 14.83 16.46
C GLU A 476 16.85 15.00 17.24
N GLU A 477 16.40 16.23 17.45
CA GLU A 477 15.12 16.53 18.11
C GLU A 477 13.94 15.98 17.29
N MET A 478 13.95 16.18 15.97
CA MET A 478 12.92 15.62 15.08
C MET A 478 12.89 14.09 15.11
N LEU A 479 14.05 13.43 15.16
CA LEU A 479 14.14 11.98 15.30
C LEU A 479 13.60 11.51 16.65
N LYS A 480 13.95 12.17 17.76
CA LYS A 480 13.44 11.86 19.10
C LYS A 480 11.92 11.99 19.17
N LEU A 481 11.36 13.07 18.62
CA LEU A 481 9.91 13.30 18.58
C LEU A 481 9.18 12.23 17.75
N ARG A 482 9.77 11.79 16.63
CA ARG A 482 9.17 10.71 15.84
C ARG A 482 9.19 9.37 16.57
N LYS A 483 10.25 9.06 17.31
CA LYS A 483 10.32 7.84 18.13
C LYS A 483 9.30 7.85 19.27
N SER A 484 9.08 8.99 19.94
CA SER A 484 8.11 9.08 21.05
C SER A 484 6.67 8.85 20.61
N ASN A 485 6.37 9.00 19.31
CA ASN A 485 5.04 8.75 18.75
C ASN A 485 4.74 7.25 18.50
N ASN A 486 5.57 6.33 19.03
CA ASN A 486 5.42 4.87 18.94
C ASN A 486 5.27 4.31 17.52
N ASN A 487 5.71 5.04 16.50
CA ASN A 487 5.78 4.55 15.13
C ASN A 487 7.25 4.34 14.74
N PRO A 488 7.63 3.14 14.27
CA PRO A 488 8.98 2.90 13.79
C PRO A 488 9.28 3.84 12.62
N ILE A 489 10.42 4.52 12.69
CA ILE A 489 10.89 5.38 11.61
C ILE A 489 11.42 4.47 10.51
N GLN A 490 10.69 4.44 9.39
CA GLN A 490 11.11 3.72 8.18
C GLN A 490 12.43 4.28 7.64
N PRO A 491 13.20 3.48 6.86
CA PRO A 491 14.39 3.97 6.19
C PRO A 491 14.10 5.27 5.43
N CYS A 492 14.90 6.31 5.68
CA CYS A 492 14.71 7.62 5.06
C CYS A 492 16.02 8.38 4.93
N LEU A 493 15.99 9.42 4.10
CA LEU A 493 17.09 10.35 3.93
C LEU A 493 17.01 11.47 4.98
N LEU A 494 18.15 11.88 5.52
CA LEU A 494 18.27 13.04 6.39
C LEU A 494 19.13 14.09 5.68
N ILE A 495 18.64 15.33 5.68
CA ILE A 495 19.38 16.48 5.16
C ILE A 495 19.53 17.51 6.28
N VAL A 496 20.77 17.83 6.62
CA VAL A 496 21.11 18.99 7.45
C VAL A 496 21.36 20.19 6.54
N GLY A 497 20.77 21.33 6.83
CA GLY A 497 20.71 22.50 5.95
C GLY A 497 19.34 22.58 5.26
N THR A 498 19.32 22.96 3.98
CA THR A 498 18.09 23.04 3.19
C THR A 498 18.15 22.12 1.98
N ILE A 499 17.01 21.89 1.31
CA ILE A 499 16.99 21.09 0.06
C ILE A 499 17.87 21.73 -1.03
N LEU A 500 17.89 23.07 -1.09
CA LEU A 500 18.75 23.81 -2.03
C LEU A 500 20.21 23.82 -1.60
N ASN A 501 20.49 23.84 -0.30
CA ASN A 501 21.84 23.93 0.23
C ASN A 501 22.07 22.83 1.29
N PRO A 502 22.21 21.56 0.87
CA PRO A 502 22.46 20.46 1.80
C PRO A 502 23.90 20.54 2.32
N THR A 503 24.05 20.63 3.64
CA THR A 503 25.38 20.63 4.30
C THR A 503 25.81 19.23 4.71
N GLN A 504 24.86 18.37 5.10
CA GLN A 504 25.09 16.96 5.36
C GLN A 504 23.95 16.13 4.81
N ILE A 505 24.31 15.01 4.19
CA ILE A 505 23.37 14.04 3.63
C ILE A 505 23.61 12.72 4.34
N LEU A 506 22.57 12.16 4.94
CA LEU A 506 22.64 10.88 5.63
C LEU A 506 21.49 9.95 5.22
N VAL A 507 21.71 8.66 5.39
CA VAL A 507 20.65 7.64 5.38
C VAL A 507 20.44 7.19 6.81
N TYR A 508 19.19 7.19 7.26
CA TYR A 508 18.80 6.74 8.58
C TYR A 508 18.05 5.41 8.50
N PHE A 509 18.44 4.45 9.34
CA PHE A 509 17.68 3.24 9.58
C PHE A 509 17.91 2.75 11.01
N ASP A 510 16.86 2.80 11.83
CA ASP A 510 16.82 2.25 13.19
C ASP A 510 18.05 2.64 14.03
N ASP A 511 18.31 3.93 14.18
CA ASP A 511 19.43 4.52 14.94
C ASP A 511 20.81 4.46 14.28
N VAL A 512 20.93 3.78 13.15
CA VAL A 512 22.13 3.86 12.31
C VAL A 512 22.00 5.04 11.34
N LYS A 513 23.09 5.81 11.23
CA LYS A 513 23.22 6.94 10.30
C LYS A 513 24.46 6.75 9.44
N TYR A 514 24.28 6.60 8.14
CA TYR A 514 25.39 6.58 7.18
C TYR A 514 25.50 7.93 6.50
N LYS A 515 26.69 8.56 6.55
CA LYS A 515 26.95 9.86 5.92
C LYS A 515 27.44 9.67 4.49
N PHE A 516 26.91 10.49 3.57
CA PHE A 516 27.28 10.50 2.15
C PHE A 516 27.57 11.92 1.66
N PHE A 517 28.35 12.00 0.59
CA PHE A 517 28.60 13.25 -0.14
C PHE A 517 27.57 13.50 -1.26
N SER A 518 27.02 12.41 -1.82
CA SER A 518 26.04 12.46 -2.90
C SER A 518 24.68 11.97 -2.42
N ILE A 519 23.64 12.77 -2.67
CA ILE A 519 22.25 12.39 -2.41
C ILE A 519 21.81 11.20 -3.24
N ILE A 520 22.37 11.01 -4.44
CA ILE A 520 22.08 9.85 -5.28
C ILE A 520 22.60 8.58 -4.63
N LYS A 521 23.83 8.60 -4.07
CA LYS A 521 24.37 7.43 -3.36
C LYS A 521 23.61 7.17 -2.05
N ALA A 522 23.18 8.23 -1.35
CA ALA A 522 22.31 8.08 -0.18
C ALA A 522 20.96 7.45 -0.57
N LEU A 523 20.34 7.90 -1.66
CA LEU A 523 19.11 7.33 -2.19
C LEU A 523 19.28 5.86 -2.58
N ASP A 524 20.39 5.52 -3.24
CA ASP A 524 20.74 4.15 -3.61
C ASP A 524 20.79 3.23 -2.38
N ILE A 525 21.54 3.62 -1.35
CA ILE A 525 21.62 2.83 -0.11
C ILE A 525 20.28 2.76 0.61
N CYS A 526 19.54 3.87 0.69
CA CYS A 526 18.22 3.90 1.32
C CYS A 526 17.23 2.95 0.64
N PHE A 527 17.20 2.95 -0.69
CA PHE A 527 16.42 1.99 -1.48
C PHE A 527 16.84 0.56 -1.19
N LYS A 528 18.14 0.26 -1.21
CA LYS A 528 18.67 -1.08 -0.97
C LYS A 528 18.33 -1.62 0.43
N ILE A 529 18.27 -0.77 1.45
CA ILE A 529 17.84 -1.13 2.81
C ILE A 529 16.44 -1.75 2.79
N PHE A 530 15.48 -1.15 2.07
CA PHE A 530 14.12 -1.70 1.97
C PHE A 530 14.12 -3.12 1.41
N HIS A 531 14.97 -3.40 0.42
CA HIS A 531 15.00 -4.69 -0.24
C HIS A 531 15.80 -5.75 0.55
N VAL A 532 16.98 -5.40 1.06
CA VAL A 532 17.84 -6.33 1.81
C VAL A 532 17.15 -6.78 3.10
N PHE A 533 16.43 -5.87 3.76
CA PHE A 533 15.73 -6.17 5.01
C PHE A 533 14.24 -6.45 4.82
N ASN A 534 13.75 -6.53 3.59
CA ASN A 534 12.35 -6.82 3.25
C ASN A 534 11.34 -5.93 4.02
N ILE A 535 11.58 -4.62 3.98
CA ILE A 535 10.78 -3.60 4.66
C ILE A 535 9.75 -3.02 3.67
N GLU A 536 8.52 -2.80 4.13
CA GLU A 536 7.49 -2.14 3.31
C GLU A 536 7.78 -0.65 3.13
N TYR A 537 7.60 -0.13 1.90
CA TYR A 537 7.66 1.30 1.66
C TYR A 537 6.60 2.07 2.46
N PRO A 538 6.92 3.29 2.94
CA PRO A 538 5.94 4.17 3.57
C PRO A 538 4.74 4.43 2.64
N LEU A 539 3.52 4.39 3.19
CA LEU A 539 2.29 4.55 2.40
C LEU A 539 2.17 5.96 1.79
N GLU A 540 2.81 6.95 2.40
CA GLU A 540 2.85 8.35 2.03
C GLU A 540 3.71 8.56 0.77
N SER A 541 4.83 7.85 0.65
CA SER A 541 5.78 7.93 -0.48
C SER A 541 5.81 6.70 -1.37
N GLN A 542 4.85 5.77 -1.20
CA GLN A 542 4.81 4.50 -1.93
C GLN A 542 4.94 4.66 -3.45
N ASN A 543 4.30 5.67 -4.04
CA ASN A 543 4.37 5.88 -5.50
C ASN A 543 5.75 6.36 -5.97
N VAL A 544 6.47 7.14 -5.13
CA VAL A 544 7.83 7.59 -5.42
C VAL A 544 8.79 6.42 -5.35
N TRP A 545 8.69 5.59 -4.30
CA TRP A 545 9.50 4.36 -4.20
C TRP A 545 9.22 3.38 -5.33
N LEU A 546 7.95 3.22 -5.74
CA LEU A 546 7.60 2.40 -6.90
C LEU A 546 8.22 2.95 -8.20
N PHE A 547 8.23 4.26 -8.39
CA PHE A 547 8.91 4.87 -9.53
C PHE A 547 10.41 4.56 -9.50
N ILE A 548 11.07 4.72 -8.36
CA ILE A 548 12.50 4.40 -8.21
C ILE A 548 12.77 2.92 -8.53
N GLN A 549 11.97 2.02 -7.94
CA GLN A 549 12.06 0.57 -8.14
C GLN A 549 11.93 0.18 -9.62
N ARG A 550 10.91 0.72 -10.31
CA ARG A 550 10.59 0.33 -11.69
C ARG A 550 11.47 1.04 -12.72
N TYR A 551 11.85 2.29 -12.50
CA TYR A 551 12.60 3.09 -13.47
C TYR A 551 14.10 2.87 -13.35
N PHE A 552 14.66 3.02 -12.15
CA PHE A 552 16.10 2.99 -11.95
C PHE A 552 16.66 1.58 -11.75
N TYR A 553 15.89 0.67 -11.18
CA TYR A 553 16.36 -0.68 -10.86
C TYR A 553 15.73 -1.78 -11.74
N ASP A 554 14.71 -1.45 -12.52
CA ASP A 554 13.85 -2.39 -13.27
C ASP A 554 13.34 -3.59 -12.44
N VAL A 555 13.17 -3.39 -11.13
CA VAL A 555 12.71 -4.45 -10.23
C VAL A 555 11.19 -4.54 -10.30
N LYS A 556 10.65 -5.73 -10.53
CA LYS A 556 9.21 -6.01 -10.50
C LYS A 556 8.90 -6.99 -9.38
N LEU A 557 8.03 -6.61 -8.45
CA LEU A 557 7.60 -7.49 -7.38
C LEU A 557 6.15 -7.93 -7.60
N LYS A 558 5.81 -9.13 -7.11
CA LYS A 558 4.45 -9.71 -7.24
C LYS A 558 3.36 -8.85 -6.62
N PHE A 559 3.71 -8.08 -5.58
CA PHE A 559 2.77 -7.28 -4.79
C PHE A 559 2.87 -5.77 -5.07
N ASP A 560 3.54 -5.38 -6.16
CA ASP A 560 3.62 -3.99 -6.59
C ASP A 560 2.21 -3.43 -6.80
N LYS A 561 1.84 -2.38 -6.05
CA LYS A 561 0.55 -1.71 -6.27
C LYS A 561 0.64 -0.89 -7.55
N PRO A 562 -0.14 -1.19 -8.60
CA PRO A 562 -0.01 -0.49 -9.87
C PRO A 562 -0.38 0.98 -9.73
N CYS A 563 0.40 1.83 -10.39
CA CYS A 563 0.17 3.26 -10.51
C CYS A 563 0.29 3.68 -11.98
N PRO A 564 -0.83 3.99 -12.68
CA PRO A 564 -0.81 4.38 -14.09
C PRO A 564 0.14 5.54 -14.40
N LEU A 565 0.19 6.54 -13.51
CA LEU A 565 1.08 7.69 -13.67
C LEU A 565 2.56 7.29 -13.64
N VAL A 566 2.96 6.36 -12.77
CA VAL A 566 4.35 5.86 -12.72
C VAL A 566 4.72 5.22 -14.06
N TYR A 567 3.87 4.34 -14.60
CA TYR A 567 4.13 3.69 -15.88
C TYR A 567 4.18 4.68 -17.06
N GLN A 568 3.29 5.66 -17.05
CA GLN A 568 3.29 6.72 -18.06
C GLN A 568 4.60 7.52 -18.03
N ILE A 569 5.04 7.98 -16.86
CA ILE A 569 6.28 8.75 -16.74
C ILE A 569 7.51 7.90 -17.11
N ILE A 570 7.54 6.62 -16.74
CA ILE A 570 8.62 5.71 -17.15
C ILE A 570 8.73 5.62 -18.67
N SER A 571 7.60 5.53 -19.38
CA SER A 571 7.59 5.48 -20.84
C SER A 571 7.96 6.80 -21.50
N GLU A 572 7.74 7.93 -20.84
CA GLU A 572 8.15 9.25 -21.34
C GLU A 572 9.66 9.50 -21.13
N LEU A 573 10.26 8.85 -20.14
CA LEU A 573 11.68 8.98 -19.81
C LEU A 573 12.58 8.06 -20.64
N LYS A 574 12.08 6.88 -21.03
CA LYS A 574 12.74 6.02 -22.02
C LYS A 574 12.69 6.72 -23.38
#